data_AF-A0A2N9PD16-F1
#
_entry.id   AF-A0A2N9PD16-F1
#
_cell.length_a   1.000
_cell.length_b   1.000
_cell.length_c   1.000
_cell.angle_alpha   90.00
_cell.angle_beta   90.00
_cell.angle_gamma   90.00
#
_symmetry.space_group_name_H-M   'P 1'
#
loop_
_entity.id
_entity.type
_entity.pdbx_description
1 polymer ?
#
loop_
_entity_poly.entity_id
_entity_poly.type
_entity_poly.pdbx_seq_one_letter_code
_entity_poly.pdbx_strand_id
1 'polypeptide(L)'
;MLSKSQARMFFLGGTLVTFLIFIGLTIYSFSPKNDQTNYTKIDSKVIRGKEIWESNNCMGCHTILGEGAYYAPELTKVIDRRGENYVKAVLMSPIPWAPNKRKMVAYKMSSEDADAMVAYLKWIGGIDLNGFDKVVSPLSKINN
;
A
#
# COMPACT_ATOMS: atom_id res chain seq x y z
N MET A 1 19.90 15.22 40.40
CA MET A 1 18.75 15.63 39.56
C MET A 1 19.19 16.80 38.69
N LEU A 2 18.80 16.87 37.42
CA LEU A 2 19.13 18.02 36.56
C LEU A 2 18.40 19.27 37.05
N SER A 3 19.06 20.42 36.97
CA SER A 3 18.37 21.70 37.15
C SER A 3 17.37 21.94 36.01
N LYS A 4 16.40 22.84 36.23
CA LYS A 4 15.42 23.22 35.18
C LYS A 4 16.09 23.71 33.90
N SER A 5 17.19 24.46 34.03
CA SER A 5 17.96 24.94 32.87
C SER A 5 18.66 23.80 32.15
N GLN A 6 19.31 22.89 32.89
CA GLN A 6 19.96 21.71 32.32
C GLN A 6 18.96 20.79 31.60
N ALA A 7 17.79 20.57 32.20
CA ALA A 7 16.73 19.77 31.59
C ALA A 7 16.20 20.42 30.29
N ARG A 8 16.02 21.74 30.26
CA ARG A 8 15.60 22.48 29.06
C ARG A 8 16.65 22.38 27.95
N MET A 9 17.91 22.58 28.28
CA MET A 9 19.01 22.49 27.31
C MET A 9 19.14 21.07 26.75
N PHE A 10 19.03 20.04 27.60
CA PHE A 10 19.00 18.65 27.17
C PHE A 10 17.83 18.36 26.22
N PHE A 11 16.61 18.80 26.57
CA PHE A 11 15.44 18.60 25.72
C PHE A 11 15.59 19.28 24.35
N LEU A 12 15.96 20.57 24.32
CA LEU A 12 16.09 21.32 23.08
C LEU A 12 17.26 20.82 22.22
N GLY A 13 18.41 20.55 22.83
CA GLY A 13 19.57 19.99 22.14
C GLY A 13 19.28 18.59 21.59
N GLY A 14 18.69 17.72 22.39
CA GLY A 14 18.28 16.38 21.96
C GLY A 14 17.26 16.43 20.82
N THR A 15 16.26 17.31 20.92
CA THR A 15 15.26 17.52 19.85
C THR A 15 15.91 18.01 18.57
N LEU A 16 16.84 18.97 18.65
CA LEU A 16 17.55 19.45 17.46
C LEU A 16 18.36 18.33 16.81
N VAL A 17 19.09 17.53 17.60
CA VAL A 17 19.90 16.42 17.09
C VAL A 17 19.01 15.35 16.43
N THR A 18 17.95 14.90 17.09
CA THR A 18 17.06 13.86 16.52
C THR A 18 16.31 14.38 15.29
N PHE A 19 15.92 15.66 15.28
CA PHE A 19 15.32 16.30 14.12
C PHE A 19 16.28 16.33 12.92
N LEU A 20 17.54 16.72 13.12
CA LEU A 20 18.54 16.71 12.06
C LEU A 20 18.83 15.30 11.54
N ILE A 21 18.90 14.31 12.42
CA ILE A 21 19.04 12.89 12.03
C ILE A 21 17.84 12.45 11.18
N PHE A 22 16.61 12.78 11.60
CA PHE A 22 15.41 12.44 10.86
C PHE A 22 15.41 13.05 9.44
N ILE A 23 15.81 14.31 9.30
CA ILE A 23 15.96 14.96 7.98
C ILE A 23 17.03 14.25 7.14
N GLY A 24 18.19 13.93 7.74
CA GLY A 24 19.25 13.21 7.05
C GLY A 24 18.80 11.83 6.55
N LEU A 25 18.08 11.08 7.37
CA LEU A 25 17.50 9.79 7.01
C LEU A 25 16.40 9.92 5.96
N THR A 26 15.60 10.98 6.01
CA THR A 26 14.58 11.27 4.99
C THR A 26 15.23 11.50 3.63
N ILE A 27 16.26 12.35 3.55
CA ILE A 27 17.02 12.57 2.30
C ILE A 27 17.64 11.27 1.80
N TYR A 28 18.20 10.46 2.70
CA TYR A 28 18.73 9.14 2.36
C TYR A 28 17.66 8.22 1.77
N SER A 29 16.48 8.12 2.41
CA SER A 29 15.37 7.28 1.96
C SER A 29 14.81 7.71 0.60
N PHE A 30 14.78 9.01 0.28
CA PHE A 30 14.35 9.52 -1.02
C PHE A 30 15.46 9.52 -2.09
N SER A 31 16.67 9.08 -1.77
CA SER A 31 17.77 9.08 -2.73
C SER A 31 17.60 7.97 -3.78
N PRO A 32 17.96 8.19 -5.06
CA PRO A 32 17.81 7.18 -6.12
C PRO A 32 18.50 5.84 -5.85
N LYS A 33 19.52 5.82 -4.98
CA LYS A 33 20.25 4.60 -4.61
C LYS A 33 19.43 3.67 -3.71
N ASN A 34 18.46 4.21 -2.98
CA ASN A 34 17.59 3.47 -2.07
C ASN A 34 16.16 3.35 -2.59
N ASP A 35 15.93 3.75 -3.84
CA ASP A 35 14.61 3.62 -4.45
C ASP A 35 14.28 2.14 -4.65
N GLN A 36 13.32 1.66 -3.88
CA GLN A 36 12.78 0.30 -3.93
C GLN A 36 11.50 0.24 -4.78
N THR A 37 11.07 1.39 -5.27
CA THR A 37 9.92 1.49 -6.16
C THR A 37 10.35 1.24 -7.60
N ASN A 38 9.35 1.18 -8.46
CA ASN A 38 9.48 1.16 -9.90
C ASN A 38 8.84 2.43 -10.48
N TYR A 39 9.12 3.61 -9.88
CA TYR A 39 8.43 4.88 -10.22
C TYR A 39 8.56 5.28 -11.70
N THR A 40 9.63 4.87 -12.37
CA THR A 40 9.81 5.09 -13.82
C THR A 40 8.77 4.36 -14.68
N LYS A 41 8.05 3.39 -14.11
CA LYS A 41 6.96 2.64 -14.74
C LYS A 41 5.57 3.21 -14.40
N ILE A 42 5.49 4.35 -13.71
CA ILE A 42 4.21 5.03 -13.49
C ILE A 42 3.77 5.67 -14.79
N ASP A 43 2.67 5.18 -15.36
CA ASP A 43 1.99 5.76 -16.51
C ASP A 43 0.63 6.35 -16.11
N SER A 44 -0.10 6.89 -17.10
CA SER A 44 -1.42 7.48 -16.87
C SER A 44 -2.46 6.49 -16.34
N LYS A 45 -2.33 5.18 -16.61
CA LYS A 45 -3.23 4.15 -16.09
C LYS A 45 -2.96 3.87 -14.62
N VAL A 46 -1.68 3.79 -14.24
CA VAL A 46 -1.28 3.64 -12.82
C VAL A 46 -1.78 4.82 -12.00
N ILE A 47 -1.62 6.04 -12.52
CA ILE A 47 -2.13 7.27 -11.87
C ILE A 47 -3.65 7.19 -11.71
N ARG A 48 -4.38 6.87 -12.78
CA ARG A 48 -5.85 6.74 -12.75
C ARG A 48 -6.31 5.68 -11.75
N GLY A 49 -5.65 4.52 -11.70
CA GLY A 49 -5.96 3.48 -10.73
C GLY A 49 -5.73 3.91 -9.28
N LYS A 50 -4.67 4.69 -9.01
CA LYS A 50 -4.44 5.28 -7.69
C LYS A 50 -5.55 6.26 -7.31
N GLU A 51 -5.97 7.14 -8.21
CA GLU A 51 -7.08 8.07 -7.97
C GLU A 51 -8.37 7.32 -7.62
N ILE A 52 -8.69 6.25 -8.37
CA ILE A 52 -9.87 5.40 -8.11
C ILE A 52 -9.76 4.71 -6.75
N TRP A 53 -8.58 4.18 -6.39
CA TRP A 53 -8.32 3.56 -5.09
C TRP A 53 -8.61 4.52 -3.93
N GLU A 54 -8.17 5.77 -4.05
CA GLU A 54 -8.32 6.81 -3.03
C GLU A 54 -9.75 7.34 -2.98
N SER A 55 -10.34 7.69 -4.12
CA SER A 55 -11.68 8.26 -4.19
C SER A 55 -12.76 7.31 -3.69
N ASN A 56 -12.53 6.00 -3.83
CA ASN A 56 -13.43 4.95 -3.35
C ASN A 56 -13.12 4.48 -1.92
N ASN A 57 -12.14 5.08 -1.24
CA ASN A 57 -11.69 4.72 0.09
C ASN A 57 -11.44 3.20 0.24
N CYS A 58 -10.79 2.57 -0.75
CA CYS A 58 -10.54 1.13 -0.74
C CYS A 58 -9.71 0.70 0.49
N MET A 59 -8.79 1.56 0.94
CA MET A 59 -7.99 1.37 2.14
C MET A 59 -8.83 1.37 3.44
N GLY A 60 -10.05 1.92 3.42
CA GLY A 60 -11.00 1.84 4.53
C GLY A 60 -11.50 0.42 4.82
N CYS A 61 -11.29 -0.53 3.90
CA CYS A 61 -11.57 -1.95 4.11
C CYS A 61 -10.35 -2.85 3.93
N HIS A 62 -9.48 -2.53 2.98
CA HIS A 62 -8.32 -3.32 2.58
C HIS A 62 -7.02 -2.72 3.10
N THR A 63 -5.94 -3.49 2.97
CA THR A 63 -4.57 -2.99 3.06
C THR A 63 -3.84 -3.06 1.71
N ILE A 64 -2.89 -2.14 1.51
CA ILE A 64 -1.83 -2.21 0.51
C ILE A 64 -0.51 -1.94 1.25
N LEU A 65 0.55 -2.67 0.93
CA LEU A 65 1.83 -2.67 1.62
C LEU A 65 1.70 -2.93 3.14
N GLY A 66 0.64 -3.64 3.56
CA GLY A 66 0.34 -3.89 4.97
C GLY A 66 -0.38 -2.74 5.70
N GLU A 67 -0.62 -1.61 5.03
CA GLU A 67 -1.24 -0.42 5.63
C GLU A 67 -2.69 -0.25 5.16
N GLY A 68 -3.60 0.04 6.10
CA GLY A 68 -5.02 0.25 5.86
C GLY A 68 -5.90 -0.42 6.93
N ALA A 69 -7.08 -0.89 6.51
CA ALA A 69 -8.02 -1.58 7.39
C ALA A 69 -7.95 -3.11 7.27
N TYR A 70 -8.40 -3.80 8.33
CA TYR A 70 -8.33 -5.27 8.43
C TYR A 70 -9.68 -5.98 8.18
N TYR A 71 -10.64 -5.26 7.58
CA TYR A 71 -11.94 -5.82 7.25
C TYR A 71 -11.89 -6.74 6.03
N ALA A 72 -11.02 -6.46 5.06
CA ALA A 72 -10.91 -7.21 3.83
C ALA A 72 -9.44 -7.59 3.55
N PRO A 73 -9.16 -8.50 2.60
CA PRO A 73 -7.80 -8.99 2.36
C PRO A 73 -6.83 -7.89 1.94
N GLU A 74 -5.54 -8.10 2.26
CA GLU A 74 -4.40 -7.39 1.69
C GLU A 74 -4.43 -7.47 0.15
N LEU A 75 -4.04 -6.41 -0.57
CA LEU A 75 -4.15 -6.32 -2.04
C LEU A 75 -2.85 -6.12 -2.83
N THR A 76 -1.69 -5.91 -2.20
CA THR A 76 -0.38 -5.70 -2.86
C THR A 76 -0.08 -6.75 -3.92
N LYS A 77 -0.26 -8.03 -3.59
CA LYS A 77 0.01 -9.16 -4.51
C LYS A 77 -1.28 -9.80 -5.03
N VAL A 78 -2.38 -9.04 -5.09
CA VAL A 78 -3.67 -9.61 -5.51
C VAL A 78 -3.66 -10.09 -6.95
N ILE A 79 -2.92 -9.42 -7.83
CA ILE A 79 -2.77 -9.82 -9.23
C ILE A 79 -2.08 -11.17 -9.32
N ASP A 80 -0.99 -11.39 -8.57
CA ASP A 80 -0.30 -12.69 -8.53
C ASP A 80 -1.18 -13.79 -7.91
N ARG A 81 -1.98 -13.45 -6.88
CA ARG A 81 -2.83 -14.41 -6.16
C ARG A 81 -4.11 -14.81 -6.89
N ARG A 82 -4.69 -13.92 -7.72
CA ARG A 82 -6.04 -14.10 -8.29
C ARG A 82 -6.11 -13.93 -9.80
N GLY A 83 -5.12 -13.26 -10.40
CA GLY A 83 -5.10 -12.90 -11.82
C GLY A 83 -5.87 -11.62 -12.13
N GLU A 84 -5.47 -10.95 -13.21
CA GLU A 84 -6.02 -9.66 -13.66
C GLU A 84 -7.52 -9.76 -13.99
N ASN A 85 -7.93 -10.81 -14.73
CA ASN A 85 -9.32 -10.99 -15.15
C ASN A 85 -10.29 -11.16 -13.97
N TYR A 86 -9.85 -11.83 -12.90
CA TYR A 86 -10.65 -11.99 -11.69
C TYR A 86 -10.89 -10.64 -11.01
N VAL A 87 -9.81 -9.87 -10.80
CA VAL A 87 -9.90 -8.55 -10.16
C VAL A 87 -10.78 -7.62 -10.98
N LYS A 88 -10.60 -7.61 -12.31
CA LYS A 88 -11.43 -6.83 -13.22
C LYS A 88 -12.91 -7.20 -13.12
N ALA A 89 -13.24 -8.50 -13.15
CA ALA A 89 -14.62 -8.96 -13.04
C ALA A 89 -15.29 -8.56 -11.71
N VAL A 90 -14.55 -8.60 -10.60
CA VAL A 90 -15.04 -8.16 -9.28
C VAL A 90 -15.34 -6.65 -9.27
N LEU A 91 -14.44 -5.83 -9.81
CA LEU A 91 -14.59 -4.37 -9.85
C LEU A 91 -15.74 -3.91 -10.76
N MET A 92 -15.97 -4.65 -11.86
CA MET A 92 -17.05 -4.38 -12.82
C MET A 92 -18.39 -4.99 -12.38
N SER A 93 -18.44 -5.77 -11.30
CA SER A 93 -19.65 -6.46 -10.87
C SER A 93 -20.82 -5.49 -10.65
N PRO A 94 -22.01 -5.76 -11.22
CA PRO A 94 -23.20 -4.94 -11.01
C PRO A 94 -23.79 -5.09 -9.62
N ILE A 95 -23.37 -6.11 -8.87
CA ILE A 95 -23.86 -6.45 -7.52
C ILE A 95 -22.70 -6.46 -6.51
N PRO A 96 -22.99 -6.27 -5.20
CA PRO A 96 -21.97 -6.32 -4.16
C PRO A 96 -21.20 -7.65 -4.15
N TRP A 97 -19.88 -7.59 -4.02
CA TRP A 97 -19.02 -8.77 -3.97
C TRP A 97 -18.87 -9.27 -2.54
N ALA A 98 -19.24 -10.53 -2.27
CA ALA A 98 -19.32 -11.04 -0.89
C ALA A 98 -19.03 -12.55 -0.74
N PRO A 99 -17.83 -13.04 -1.07
CA PRO A 99 -17.52 -14.47 -1.03
C PRO A 99 -17.56 -15.06 0.39
N ASN A 100 -17.30 -14.27 1.44
CA ASN A 100 -17.16 -14.75 2.82
C ASN A 100 -17.99 -13.94 3.83
N LYS A 101 -19.27 -13.66 3.52
CA LYS A 101 -20.23 -12.86 4.33
C LYS A 101 -19.86 -11.37 4.52
N ARG A 102 -18.59 -11.00 4.39
CA ARG A 102 -18.12 -9.60 4.27
C ARG A 102 -18.45 -9.06 2.89
N LYS A 103 -18.90 -7.81 2.81
CA LYS A 103 -19.44 -7.22 1.57
C LYS A 103 -18.57 -6.05 1.10
N MET A 104 -18.12 -6.13 -0.14
CA MET A 104 -17.58 -5.02 -0.92
C MET A 104 -18.72 -4.42 -1.75
N VAL A 105 -18.79 -3.09 -1.84
CA VAL A 105 -19.84 -2.39 -2.58
C VAL A 105 -19.76 -2.68 -4.08
N ALA A 106 -20.88 -2.51 -4.79
CA ALA A 106 -20.91 -2.64 -6.24
C ALA A 106 -20.42 -1.34 -6.89
N TYR A 107 -19.14 -1.30 -7.28
CA TYR A 107 -18.56 -0.12 -7.93
C TYR A 107 -19.03 0.05 -9.37
N LYS A 108 -19.38 -1.04 -10.06
CA LYS A 108 -19.84 -1.03 -11.46
C LYS A 108 -18.87 -0.28 -12.38
N MET A 109 -17.58 -0.48 -12.16
CA MET A 109 -16.55 0.23 -12.92
C MET A 109 -16.70 -0.06 -14.42
N SER A 110 -16.36 0.93 -15.25
CA SER A 110 -16.18 0.68 -16.68
C SER A 110 -14.99 -0.25 -16.91
N SER A 111 -14.86 -0.80 -18.12
CA SER A 111 -13.70 -1.63 -18.46
C SER A 111 -12.40 -0.84 -18.27
N GLU A 112 -12.40 0.43 -18.67
CA GLU A 112 -11.23 1.31 -18.63
C GLU A 112 -10.79 1.62 -17.20
N ASP A 113 -11.73 1.95 -16.32
CA ASP A 113 -11.43 2.21 -14.90
C ASP A 113 -10.97 0.93 -14.17
N ALA A 114 -11.57 -0.22 -14.49
CA ALA A 114 -11.14 -1.50 -13.95
C ALA A 114 -9.73 -1.90 -14.46
N ASP A 115 -9.43 -1.62 -15.72
CA ASP A 115 -8.08 -1.81 -16.29
C ASP A 115 -7.05 -0.88 -15.63
N ALA A 116 -7.41 0.36 -15.32
CA ALA A 116 -6.55 1.29 -14.59
C ALA A 116 -6.28 0.81 -13.16
N MET A 117 -7.30 0.31 -12.44
CA MET A 117 -7.14 -0.31 -11.12
C MET A 117 -6.22 -1.54 -11.16
N VAL A 118 -6.37 -2.40 -12.17
CA VAL A 118 -5.48 -3.54 -12.38
C VAL A 118 -4.04 -3.08 -12.64
N ALA A 119 -3.85 -2.06 -13.48
CA ALA A 119 -2.53 -1.49 -13.75
C ALA A 119 -1.87 -0.95 -12.48
N TYR A 120 -2.63 -0.22 -11.65
CA TYR A 120 -2.15 0.28 -10.35
C TYR A 120 -1.76 -0.87 -9.41
N LEU A 121 -2.63 -1.87 -9.24
CA LEU A 121 -2.35 -3.02 -8.36
C LEU A 121 -1.15 -3.85 -8.85
N LYS A 122 -0.96 -3.96 -10.18
CA LYS A 122 0.20 -4.60 -10.78
C LYS A 122 1.49 -3.81 -10.54
N TRP A 123 1.42 -2.48 -10.65
CA TRP A 123 2.55 -1.60 -10.35
C TRP A 123 2.96 -1.71 -8.87
N ILE A 124 1.98 -1.62 -7.95
CA ILE A 124 2.16 -1.81 -6.50
C ILE A 124 2.79 -3.17 -6.20
N GLY A 125 2.29 -4.24 -6.82
CA GLY A 125 2.84 -5.58 -6.67
C GLY A 125 4.28 -5.72 -7.15
N GLY A 126 4.79 -4.78 -7.94
CA GLY A 126 6.18 -4.75 -8.40
C GLY A 126 7.16 -3.98 -7.51
N ILE A 127 6.71 -3.39 -6.40
CA ILE A 127 7.57 -2.71 -5.42
C ILE A 127 8.38 -3.75 -4.65
N ASP A 128 9.68 -3.49 -4.42
CA ASP A 128 10.50 -4.30 -3.52
C ASP A 128 10.20 -3.91 -2.07
N LEU A 129 9.66 -4.87 -1.32
CA LEU A 129 9.24 -4.69 0.07
C LEU A 129 10.18 -5.39 1.05
N ASN A 130 11.43 -5.63 0.68
CA ASN A 130 12.43 -6.27 1.54
C ASN A 130 11.98 -7.63 2.11
N GLY A 131 11.21 -8.41 1.32
CA GLY A 131 10.73 -9.74 1.72
C GLY A 131 9.34 -9.79 2.37
N PHE A 132 8.61 -8.67 2.49
CA PHE A 132 7.20 -8.65 2.94
C PHE A 132 6.25 -9.36 1.95
N ASP A 133 6.68 -9.57 0.71
CA ASP A 133 5.94 -10.28 -0.34
C ASP A 133 5.78 -11.78 -0.10
N LYS A 134 6.61 -12.37 0.77
CA LYS A 134 6.45 -13.77 1.17
C LYS A 134 5.27 -13.87 2.12
N VAL A 135 4.32 -14.75 1.78
CA VAL A 135 3.29 -15.22 2.71
C VAL A 135 4.00 -15.95 3.86
N VAL A 136 4.50 -15.22 4.85
CA VAL A 136 4.95 -15.77 6.14
C VAL A 136 3.75 -15.93 7.05
N SER A 137 2.75 -16.70 6.59
CA SER A 137 1.85 -17.33 7.53
C SER A 137 2.47 -18.67 7.90
N PRO A 138 2.84 -18.93 9.16
CA PRO A 138 3.17 -20.29 9.61
C PRO A 138 2.01 -21.28 9.44
N LEU A 139 0.82 -20.80 9.04
CA LEU A 139 -0.38 -21.58 8.73
C LEU A 139 -0.67 -21.66 7.21
N SER A 140 0.12 -20.98 6.37
CA SER A 140 0.04 -21.11 4.92
C SER A 140 0.58 -22.50 4.54
N LYS A 141 -0.31 -23.44 4.24
CA LYS A 141 0.07 -24.70 3.60
C LYS A 141 0.62 -24.36 2.21
N ILE A 142 1.95 -24.45 2.06
CA ILE A 142 2.67 -24.11 0.82
C ILE A 142 2.38 -25.10 -0.33
N ASN A 143 1.64 -26.18 -0.09
CA ASN A 143 1.29 -27.15 -1.13
C ASN A 143 -0.23 -27.35 -1.18
N ASN A 144 -0.87 -26.76 -2.20
CA ASN A 144 -2.09 -27.22 -2.88
C ASN A 144 -2.24 -26.46 -4.21
#